data_AF-A0A1I0ZP87-F1
#
_entry.id   AF-A0A1I0ZP87-F1
#
_cell.length_a   1.000
_cell.length_b   1.000
_cell.length_c   1.000
_cell.angle_alpha   90.00
_cell.angle_beta   90.00
_cell.angle_gamma   90.00
#
_symmetry.space_group_name_H-M   'P 1'
#
loop_
_entity.id
_entity.type
_entity.pdbx_description
1 polymer ?
#
loop_
_entity_poly.entity_id
_entity_poly.type
_entity_poly.pdbx_seq_one_letter_code
_entity_poly.pdbx_strand_id
1 'polypeptide(L)'
;MRKIALLFIILGTLAVTGCTTLSDARSAKGTGAARVYDVKQGAVWAVLPRAVKEVGLDYVGDNRNDGYALAQRGISAFSYGENVAMFIEPAGAGDKTKVEVVSKRALATTVFATNWENVILDRLSEIFSAGNSGTPQASQKGVSTSASSGSTQQSDFVPAPSSFADIHDPDAIPFVGARARARYMVYLSALPPKAFAVSSNGGWSWLSNDPMAMRKALSECHSQAKAPCWLYAVDANVVWQSDENKRISLEQLDLPTAAHQ
;
A
#
# COMPACT_ATOMS: atom_id res chain seq x y z
N MET A 1 16.91 43.64 55.76
CA MET A 1 17.99 42.65 55.51
C MET A 1 17.42 41.28 55.87
N ARG A 2 17.31 40.22 55.04
CA ARG A 2 17.98 39.79 53.81
C ARG A 2 16.99 38.98 52.95
N LYS A 3 17.12 39.12 51.63
CA LYS A 3 16.50 38.33 50.54
C LYS A 3 16.97 36.86 50.61
N ILE A 4 16.25 35.92 49.98
CA ILE A 4 16.56 34.50 49.57
C ILE A 4 15.31 33.64 49.91
N ALA A 5 14.64 32.87 49.05
CA ALA A 5 14.81 32.55 47.63
C ALA A 5 13.43 32.20 47.04
N LEU A 6 13.06 32.88 45.96
CA LEU A 6 12.09 32.39 44.97
C LEU A 6 12.80 31.32 44.15
N LEU A 7 12.62 30.05 44.50
CA LEU A 7 13.05 28.93 43.68
C LEU A 7 11.89 28.54 42.77
N PHE A 8 12.03 29.02 41.53
CA PHE A 8 11.30 28.64 40.34
C PHE A 8 11.19 27.12 40.21
N ILE A 9 10.00 26.56 40.44
CA ILE A 9 9.60 25.30 39.81
C ILE A 9 8.83 25.70 38.55
N ILE A 10 9.55 26.22 37.55
CA ILE A 10 9.10 26.09 36.16
C ILE A 10 9.38 24.63 35.83
N LEU A 11 8.40 23.78 36.11
CA LEU A 11 8.36 22.44 35.54
C LEU A 11 8.20 22.65 34.04
N GLY A 12 9.33 22.64 33.35
CA GLY A 12 9.40 22.84 31.91
C GLY A 12 8.50 21.81 31.23
N THR A 13 7.36 22.28 30.74
CA THR A 13 6.67 21.64 29.63
C THR A 13 7.62 21.77 28.43
N LEU A 14 8.56 20.83 28.32
CA LEU A 14 9.23 20.57 27.05
C LEU A 14 8.11 20.23 26.06
N ALA A 15 7.76 21.20 25.23
CA ALA A 15 7.01 20.94 24.01
C ALA A 15 7.89 20.02 23.18
N VAL A 16 7.61 18.72 23.24
CA VAL A 16 8.26 17.70 22.43
C VAL A 16 7.81 18.00 21.00
N THR A 17 8.64 18.72 20.23
CA THR A 17 8.44 18.89 18.79
C THR A 17 8.75 17.54 18.16
N GLY A 18 7.77 16.64 18.19
CA GLY A 18 7.88 15.29 17.67
C GLY A 18 7.90 15.28 16.14
N CYS A 19 8.68 14.35 15.58
CA CYS A 19 8.66 14.02 14.16
C CYS A 19 7.22 13.64 13.75
N THR A 20 6.65 14.30 12.74
CA THR A 20 5.32 13.92 12.24
C THR A 20 5.37 12.56 11.56
N THR A 21 4.30 11.79 11.68
CA THR A 21 4.11 10.48 11.06
C THR A 21 2.99 10.51 10.01
N LEU A 22 2.87 9.44 9.21
CA LEU A 22 1.71 9.24 8.33
C LEU A 22 0.38 9.21 9.12
N SER A 23 0.40 8.71 10.36
CA SER A 23 -0.80 8.72 11.22
C SER A 23 -1.22 10.14 11.58
N ASP A 24 -0.27 11.06 11.80
CA ASP A 24 -0.58 12.45 12.11
C ASP A 24 -1.19 13.17 10.90
N ALA A 25 -0.72 12.86 9.69
CA ALA A 25 -1.32 13.36 8.46
C ALA A 25 -2.76 12.87 8.30
N ARG A 26 -3.01 11.58 8.58
CA ARG A 26 -4.35 10.99 8.55
C ARG A 26 -5.29 11.59 9.61
N SER A 27 -4.80 11.80 10.83
CA SER A 27 -5.58 12.36 11.93
C SER A 27 -5.93 13.84 11.72
N ALA A 28 -5.28 14.51 10.78
CA ALA A 28 -5.50 15.92 10.45
C ALA A 28 -6.47 16.13 9.27
N LYS A 29 -7.32 15.14 8.97
CA LYS A 29 -8.48 15.30 8.07
C LYS A 29 -9.30 16.55 8.43
N GLY A 30 -9.80 17.25 7.43
CA GLY A 30 -10.52 18.52 7.55
C GLY A 30 -9.63 19.76 7.64
N THR A 31 -8.29 19.61 7.59
CA THR A 31 -7.36 20.74 7.70
C THR A 31 -6.63 21.06 6.40
N GLY A 32 -6.71 20.19 5.40
CA GLY A 32 -6.00 20.33 4.13
C GLY A 32 -6.83 21.01 3.04
N ALA A 33 -6.18 21.39 1.95
CA ALA A 33 -6.90 21.87 0.78
C ALA A 33 -7.79 20.78 0.19
N ALA A 34 -8.99 21.16 -0.27
CA ALA A 34 -9.94 20.24 -0.87
C ALA A 34 -10.47 20.76 -2.20
N ARG A 35 -10.77 19.83 -3.12
CA ARG A 35 -11.40 20.12 -4.42
C ARG A 35 -12.43 19.04 -4.76
N VAL A 36 -13.51 19.45 -5.43
CA VAL A 36 -14.53 18.55 -5.95
C VAL A 36 -14.31 18.35 -7.44
N TYR A 37 -14.31 17.10 -7.88
CA TYR A 37 -14.21 16.68 -9.27
C TYR A 37 -15.52 16.06 -9.73
N ASP A 38 -15.90 16.31 -10.98
CA ASP A 38 -17.11 15.75 -11.61
C ASP A 38 -16.85 14.34 -12.16
N VAL A 39 -16.35 13.48 -11.29
CA VAL A 39 -16.06 12.07 -11.56
C VAL A 39 -16.45 11.22 -10.36
N LYS A 40 -16.80 9.96 -10.62
CA LYS A 40 -17.06 8.96 -9.57
C LYS A 40 -15.80 8.66 -8.75
N GLN A 41 -16.02 8.25 -7.51
CA GLN A 41 -14.94 7.99 -6.55
C GLN A 41 -13.91 6.97 -7.09
N GLY A 42 -14.39 5.93 -7.77
CA GLY A 42 -13.53 4.90 -8.38
C GLY A 42 -12.57 5.44 -9.44
N ALA A 43 -12.95 6.50 -10.18
CA ALA A 43 -12.08 7.13 -11.17
C ALA A 43 -10.91 7.87 -10.50
N VAL A 44 -11.17 8.51 -9.36
CA VAL A 44 -10.11 9.11 -8.53
C VAL A 44 -9.15 8.04 -8.04
N TRP A 45 -9.67 6.96 -7.45
CA TRP A 45 -8.85 5.85 -6.96
C TRP A 45 -7.99 5.19 -8.03
N ALA A 46 -8.47 5.12 -9.27
CA ALA A 46 -7.74 4.50 -10.37
C ALA A 46 -6.50 5.31 -10.80
N VAL A 47 -6.55 6.64 -10.71
CA VAL A 47 -5.47 7.52 -11.19
C VAL A 47 -4.58 8.08 -10.07
N LEU A 48 -5.05 8.02 -8.82
CA LEU A 48 -4.38 8.63 -7.67
C LEU A 48 -2.92 8.16 -7.50
N PRO A 49 -2.58 6.85 -7.56
CA PRO A 49 -1.19 6.42 -7.37
C PRO A 49 -0.24 6.98 -8.43
N ARG A 50 -0.72 7.08 -9.68
CA ARG A 50 0.03 7.67 -10.79
C ARG A 50 0.20 9.18 -10.59
N ALA A 51 -0.88 9.89 -10.24
CA ALA A 51 -0.84 11.33 -10.02
C ALA A 51 0.16 11.71 -8.90
N VAL A 52 0.18 10.95 -7.81
CA VAL A 52 1.10 11.11 -6.68
C VAL A 52 2.56 10.89 -7.10
N LYS A 53 2.83 9.82 -7.86
CA LYS A 53 4.19 9.54 -8.36
C LYS A 53 4.69 10.61 -9.34
N GLU A 54 3.82 11.09 -10.22
CA GLU A 54 4.17 12.12 -11.21
C GLU A 54 4.51 13.48 -10.57
N VAL A 55 3.95 13.78 -9.40
CA VAL A 55 4.33 14.99 -8.64
C VAL A 55 5.58 14.77 -7.76
N GLY A 56 6.17 13.56 -7.77
CA GLY A 56 7.41 13.25 -7.06
C GLY A 56 7.23 12.84 -5.59
N LEU A 57 6.05 12.32 -5.24
CA LEU A 57 5.79 11.65 -3.96
C LEU A 57 5.73 10.14 -4.15
N ASP A 58 6.19 9.39 -3.15
CA ASP A 58 6.03 7.95 -3.06
C ASP A 58 4.62 7.64 -2.57
N TYR A 59 3.88 6.82 -3.32
CA TYR A 59 2.57 6.32 -2.88
C TYR A 59 2.78 5.17 -1.90
N VAL A 60 2.40 5.38 -0.64
CA VAL A 60 2.65 4.43 0.46
C VAL A 60 1.53 3.40 0.58
N GLY A 61 0.28 3.79 0.33
CA GLY A 61 -0.86 2.86 0.34
C GLY A 61 -2.20 3.55 0.50
N ASP A 62 -3.29 2.80 0.43
CA ASP A 62 -4.65 3.30 0.63
C ASP A 62 -5.54 2.35 1.43
N ASN A 63 -6.60 2.93 2.00
CA ASN A 63 -7.75 2.22 2.52
C ASN A 63 -9.00 2.85 1.91
N ARG A 64 -9.53 2.23 0.85
CA ARG A 64 -10.71 2.73 0.13
C ARG A 64 -11.99 2.62 0.95
N ASN A 65 -12.06 1.68 1.88
CA ASN A 65 -13.20 1.53 2.79
C ASN A 65 -13.27 2.72 3.75
N ASP A 66 -12.12 3.16 4.27
CA ASP A 66 -12.02 4.32 5.15
C ASP A 66 -11.83 5.65 4.38
N GLY A 67 -11.78 5.58 3.06
CA GLY A 67 -11.75 6.74 2.17
C GLY A 67 -10.45 7.53 2.16
N TYR A 68 -9.28 6.91 2.39
CA TYR A 68 -8.00 7.63 2.40
C TYR A 68 -6.84 6.92 1.68
N ALA A 69 -5.87 7.69 1.18
CA ALA A 69 -4.57 7.26 0.68
C ALA A 69 -3.45 8.00 1.42
N LEU A 70 -2.26 7.40 1.42
CA LEU A 70 -1.06 7.90 2.08
C LEU A 70 0.06 7.99 1.07
N ALA A 71 0.81 9.08 1.14
CA ALA A 71 2.00 9.31 0.35
C ALA A 71 3.09 9.93 1.21
N GLN A 72 4.34 9.74 0.82
CA GLN A 72 5.48 10.29 1.52
C GLN A 72 6.50 10.82 0.53
N ARG A 73 7.30 11.80 0.94
CA ARG A 73 8.55 12.12 0.26
C ARG A 73 9.73 11.64 1.10
N GLY A 74 10.63 10.88 0.49
CA GLY A 74 11.92 10.54 1.11
C GLY A 74 12.76 11.79 1.43
N ILE A 75 13.69 11.64 2.38
CA ILE A 75 14.63 12.71 2.74
C ILE A 75 15.44 13.09 1.49
N SER A 76 15.43 14.38 1.15
CA SER A 76 16.25 14.93 0.05
C SER A 76 17.19 16.01 0.60
N ALA A 77 18.17 16.43 -0.20
CA ALA A 77 19.16 17.46 0.19
C ALA A 77 18.53 18.78 0.70
N PHE A 78 17.24 19.01 0.46
CA PHE A 78 16.52 20.23 0.81
C PHE A 78 15.22 19.99 1.63
N SER A 79 14.86 18.73 1.97
CA SER A 79 13.62 18.41 2.72
C SER A 79 13.82 17.21 3.64
N TYR A 80 13.33 17.33 4.88
CA TYR A 80 13.42 16.32 5.95
C TYR A 80 12.33 15.23 5.89
N GLY A 81 11.64 15.13 4.76
CA GLY A 81 10.54 14.20 4.55
C GLY A 81 9.19 14.81 4.91
N GLU A 82 8.17 14.38 4.19
CA GLU A 82 6.81 14.92 4.27
C GLU A 82 5.82 13.77 4.21
N ASN A 83 4.84 13.79 5.11
CA ASN A 83 3.76 12.82 5.19
C ASN A 83 2.49 13.46 4.64
N VAL A 84 1.88 12.82 3.64
CA VAL A 84 0.70 13.32 2.95
C VAL A 84 -0.42 12.31 3.11
N ALA A 85 -1.59 12.78 3.53
CA ALA A 85 -2.83 12.01 3.53
C ALA A 85 -3.80 12.63 2.52
N MET A 86 -4.45 11.79 1.73
CA MET A 86 -5.46 12.20 0.77
C MET A 86 -6.77 11.53 1.14
N PHE A 87 -7.84 12.28 1.30
CA PHE A 87 -9.17 11.76 1.64
C PHE A 87 -10.08 11.90 0.44
N ILE A 88 -10.73 10.81 0.05
CA ILE A 88 -11.53 10.71 -1.15
C ILE A 88 -12.95 10.33 -0.72
N GLU A 89 -13.86 11.29 -0.84
CA GLU A 89 -15.24 11.17 -0.35
C GLU A 89 -16.24 11.51 -1.46
N PRO A 90 -17.42 10.88 -1.49
CA PRO A 90 -18.49 11.33 -2.37
C PRO A 90 -18.91 12.77 -2.02
N ALA A 91 -19.12 13.59 -3.05
CA ALA A 91 -19.67 14.93 -2.92
C ALA A 91 -21.12 14.93 -3.46
N GLY A 92 -22.10 14.76 -2.57
CA GLY A 92 -23.51 14.71 -2.96
C GLY A 92 -23.92 13.36 -3.55
N ALA A 93 -24.65 13.35 -4.67
CA ALA A 93 -25.33 12.18 -5.23
C ALA A 93 -24.43 11.08 -5.85
N GLY A 94 -23.13 11.08 -5.57
CA GLY A 94 -22.20 10.00 -5.93
C GLY A 94 -21.48 10.11 -7.27
N ASP A 95 -21.92 11.03 -8.15
CA ASP A 95 -21.23 11.30 -9.42
C ASP A 95 -20.08 12.30 -9.30
N LYS A 96 -19.99 12.99 -8.15
CA LYS A 96 -18.91 13.92 -7.83
C LYS A 96 -18.11 13.40 -6.64
N THR A 97 -16.82 13.69 -6.66
CA THR A 97 -15.89 13.24 -5.62
C THR A 97 -15.12 14.43 -5.07
N LYS A 98 -15.15 14.60 -3.75
CA LYS A 98 -14.29 15.53 -3.03
C LYS A 98 -12.97 14.82 -2.71
N VAL A 99 -11.86 15.43 -3.10
CA VAL A 99 -10.52 15.03 -2.64
C VAL A 99 -9.99 16.12 -1.74
N GLU A 100 -9.65 15.77 -0.50
CA GLU A 100 -8.88 16.61 0.41
C GLU A 100 -7.45 16.09 0.47
N VAL A 101 -6.47 16.98 0.49
CA VAL A 101 -5.05 16.63 0.64
C VAL A 101 -4.50 17.37 1.85
N VAL A 102 -3.98 16.62 2.81
CA VAL A 102 -3.34 17.13 4.03
C VAL A 102 -1.85 16.82 3.96
N SER A 103 -1.00 17.85 4.06
CA SER A 103 0.45 17.68 4.15
C SER A 103 0.96 18.02 5.55
N LYS A 104 1.67 17.08 6.18
CA LYS A 104 2.38 17.26 7.45
C LYS A 104 3.87 17.11 7.24
N ARG A 105 4.62 18.12 7.69
CA ARG A 105 6.09 18.13 7.59
C ARG A 105 6.72 17.44 8.77
N ALA A 106 7.72 16.61 8.53
CA ALA A 106 8.48 15.96 9.60
C ALA A 106 9.13 16.96 10.58
N LEU A 107 9.54 18.16 10.12
CA LEU A 107 10.10 19.26 10.93
C LEU A 107 9.72 20.65 10.36
N ALA A 108 9.48 21.63 11.24
CA ALA A 108 8.79 22.89 10.94
C ALA A 108 9.67 24.11 10.50
N THR A 109 10.94 23.92 10.15
CA THR A 109 11.92 25.03 10.11
C THR A 109 12.23 25.63 8.72
N THR A 110 11.41 25.44 7.68
CA THR A 110 11.75 25.90 6.31
C THR A 110 10.70 26.81 5.65
N VAL A 111 11.17 27.97 5.18
CA VAL A 111 10.42 29.09 4.54
C VAL A 111 10.08 28.83 3.05
N PHE A 112 10.57 27.74 2.44
CA PHE A 112 10.41 27.41 1.01
C PHE A 112 9.61 26.12 0.78
N ALA A 113 8.37 26.08 1.25
CA ALA A 113 7.57 24.87 1.24
C ALA A 113 6.87 24.61 -0.09
N THR A 114 7.04 23.41 -0.65
CA THR A 114 6.17 22.94 -1.72
C THR A 114 4.76 22.74 -1.16
N ASN A 115 3.77 23.38 -1.78
CA ASN A 115 2.36 23.19 -1.41
C ASN A 115 1.83 21.91 -2.06
N TRP A 116 2.14 20.76 -1.46
CA TRP A 116 1.73 19.45 -1.97
C TRP A 116 0.22 19.29 -2.13
N GLU A 117 -0.55 19.98 -1.30
CA GLU A 117 -2.01 19.93 -1.34
C GLU A 117 -2.50 20.42 -2.70
N ASN A 118 -2.08 21.63 -3.12
CA ASN A 118 -2.46 22.16 -4.42
C ASN A 118 -1.77 21.43 -5.57
N VAL A 119 -0.51 21.00 -5.43
CA VAL A 119 0.21 20.27 -6.50
C VAL A 119 -0.51 18.97 -6.87
N ILE A 120 -0.95 18.19 -5.89
CA ILE A 120 -1.70 16.95 -6.14
C ILE A 120 -3.08 17.26 -6.73
N LEU A 121 -3.79 18.25 -6.18
CA LEU A 121 -5.12 18.62 -6.66
C LEU A 121 -5.08 19.16 -8.10
N ASP A 122 -4.06 19.95 -8.45
CA ASP A 122 -3.88 20.47 -9.80
C ASP A 122 -3.56 19.36 -10.79
N ARG A 123 -2.73 18.39 -10.39
CA ARG A 123 -2.44 17.21 -11.22
C ARG A 123 -3.70 16.38 -11.50
N LEU A 124 -4.55 16.17 -10.50
CA LEU A 124 -5.84 15.49 -10.69
C LEU A 124 -6.76 16.30 -11.64
N SER A 125 -6.79 17.62 -11.50
CA SER A 125 -7.54 18.51 -12.41
C SER A 125 -7.06 18.36 -13.86
N GLU A 126 -5.76 18.30 -14.11
CA GLU A 126 -5.19 18.08 -15.44
C GLU A 126 -5.62 16.73 -16.03
N ILE A 127 -5.51 15.65 -15.26
CA ILE A 127 -5.88 14.28 -15.68
C ILE A 127 -7.36 14.22 -16.08
N PHE A 128 -8.24 14.79 -15.27
CA PHE A 128 -9.68 14.75 -15.56
C PHE A 128 -10.12 15.75 -16.63
N SER A 129 -9.35 16.84 -16.84
CA SER A 129 -9.60 17.76 -17.94
C SER A 129 -9.17 17.17 -19.29
N ALA A 130 -8.07 16.41 -19.32
CA ALA A 130 -7.57 15.74 -20.53
C ALA A 130 -8.48 14.57 -20.98
N GLY A 131 -9.19 13.92 -20.05
CA GLY A 131 -10.13 12.83 -20.35
C GLY A 131 -11.37 13.24 -21.17
N ASN A 132 -11.66 14.54 -21.29
CA ASN A 132 -12.77 15.08 -22.10
C ASN A 132 -12.34 15.53 -23.52
N SER A 133 -11.05 15.41 -23.87
CA SER A 133 -10.55 15.76 -25.21
C SER A 133 -9.92 14.51 -25.84
N GLY A 134 -10.74 13.72 -26.53
CA GLY A 134 -10.39 12.37 -26.98
C GLY A 134 -9.30 12.28 -28.05
N THR A 135 -8.77 11.06 -28.21
CA THR A 135 -8.22 10.51 -29.47
C THR A 135 -8.37 8.96 -29.42
N PRO A 136 -8.65 8.26 -30.54
CA PRO A 136 -9.38 6.98 -30.56
C PRO A 136 -8.51 5.75 -30.33
N GLN A 137 -9.03 4.80 -29.54
CA GLN A 137 -8.50 3.43 -29.47
C GLN A 137 -9.04 2.63 -30.66
N ALA A 138 -8.20 2.45 -31.68
CA ALA A 138 -8.44 1.56 -32.80
C ALA A 138 -8.45 0.08 -32.34
N SER A 139 -9.62 -0.54 -32.47
CA SER A 139 -9.85 -1.88 -33.03
C SER A 139 -8.86 -3.01 -32.69
N GLN A 140 -9.24 -3.91 -31.78
CA GLN A 140 -8.75 -5.30 -31.78
C GLN A 140 -9.86 -6.22 -32.28
N LYS A 141 -9.73 -6.63 -33.55
CA LYS A 141 -10.56 -7.63 -34.22
C LYS A 141 -9.70 -8.88 -34.43
N GLY A 142 -10.03 -9.95 -33.70
CA GLY A 142 -9.72 -11.34 -34.03
C GLY A 142 -8.26 -11.79 -33.92
N VAL A 143 -8.01 -12.83 -33.14
CA VAL A 143 -7.68 -14.18 -33.65
C VAL A 143 -7.89 -15.15 -32.47
N SER A 144 -8.85 -16.05 -32.66
CA SER A 144 -8.88 -17.32 -31.95
C SER A 144 -7.79 -18.21 -32.56
N THR A 145 -6.80 -18.58 -31.76
CA THR A 145 -5.99 -19.78 -32.03
C THR A 145 -5.71 -20.46 -30.70
N SER A 146 -6.34 -21.61 -30.51
CA SER A 146 -5.94 -22.63 -29.58
C SER A 146 -4.50 -23.06 -29.88
N ALA A 147 -3.62 -22.89 -28.91
CA ALA A 147 -2.38 -23.64 -28.79
C ALA A 147 -2.15 -23.93 -27.30
N SER A 148 -2.46 -25.18 -26.94
CA SER A 148 -2.11 -25.81 -25.67
C SER A 148 -0.63 -26.24 -25.70
N SER A 149 -0.03 -26.28 -24.52
CA SER A 149 1.26 -26.90 -24.14
C SER A 149 2.48 -25.97 -24.11
N GLY A 150 2.73 -25.44 -22.90
CA GLY A 150 3.99 -24.82 -22.53
C GLY A 150 3.92 -23.64 -21.55
N SER A 151 2.90 -23.48 -20.72
CA SER A 151 2.94 -22.52 -19.60
C SER A 151 3.25 -23.27 -18.29
N THR A 152 4.42 -22.98 -17.72
CA THR A 152 4.76 -23.34 -16.34
C THR A 152 3.81 -22.59 -15.40
N GLN A 153 2.63 -23.15 -15.18
CA GLN A 153 1.58 -22.57 -14.35
C GLN A 153 1.51 -23.32 -13.02
N GLN A 154 1.10 -22.62 -11.95
CA GLN A 154 0.91 -23.22 -10.63
C GLN A 154 -0.03 -24.44 -10.70
N SER A 155 0.28 -25.51 -9.96
CA SER A 155 -0.49 -26.77 -9.96
C SER A 155 -1.83 -26.67 -9.26
N ASP A 156 -1.95 -25.74 -8.31
CA ASP A 156 -3.20 -25.42 -7.61
C ASP A 156 -3.76 -24.08 -8.13
N PHE A 157 -5.03 -23.78 -7.84
CA PHE A 157 -5.65 -22.51 -8.23
C PHE A 157 -4.95 -21.33 -7.54
N VAL A 158 -4.44 -20.38 -8.34
CA VAL A 158 -3.78 -19.18 -7.82
C VAL A 158 -4.82 -18.29 -7.15
N PRO A 159 -4.66 -17.96 -5.85
CA PRO A 159 -5.60 -17.09 -5.16
C PRO A 159 -5.68 -15.70 -5.78
N ALA A 160 -6.85 -15.08 -5.69
CA ALA A 160 -7.02 -13.69 -6.14
C ALA A 160 -6.08 -12.75 -5.36
N PRO A 161 -5.52 -11.72 -6.02
CA PRO A 161 -4.77 -10.68 -5.33
C PRO A 161 -5.63 -10.04 -4.23
N SER A 162 -5.05 -9.82 -3.07
CA SER A 162 -5.66 -9.01 -2.02
C SER A 162 -5.21 -7.57 -2.16
N SER A 163 -5.94 -6.66 -1.52
CA SER A 163 -5.55 -5.25 -1.38
C SER A 163 -4.73 -5.00 -0.12
N PHE A 164 -4.04 -6.03 0.41
CA PHE A 164 -3.38 -5.95 1.71
C PHE A 164 -2.14 -5.05 1.69
N ALA A 165 -1.30 -5.18 0.66
CA ALA A 165 -0.06 -4.42 0.52
C ALA A 165 0.42 -4.39 -0.95
N ASP A 166 1.33 -3.46 -1.27
CA ASP A 166 2.12 -3.54 -2.51
C ASP A 166 3.07 -4.74 -2.40
N ILE A 167 3.21 -5.51 -3.48
CA ILE A 167 4.13 -6.65 -3.50
C ILE A 167 5.58 -6.22 -3.33
N HIS A 168 5.94 -4.99 -3.65
CA HIS A 168 7.28 -4.46 -3.49
C HIS A 168 7.54 -3.84 -2.10
N ASP A 169 6.58 -3.93 -1.17
CA ASP A 169 6.74 -3.47 0.22
C ASP A 169 7.12 -4.64 1.15
N PRO A 170 8.41 -4.84 1.46
CA PRO A 170 8.84 -5.87 2.39
C PRO A 170 8.50 -5.55 3.85
N ASP A 171 8.22 -4.29 4.20
CA ASP A 171 7.88 -3.88 5.57
C ASP A 171 6.42 -4.18 5.92
N ALA A 172 5.56 -4.35 4.90
CA ALA A 172 4.18 -4.81 5.08
C ALA A 172 4.06 -6.30 5.45
N ILE A 173 5.12 -7.11 5.30
CA ILE A 173 5.06 -8.55 5.60
C ILE A 173 4.80 -8.77 7.10
N PRO A 174 3.66 -9.39 7.48
CA PRO A 174 3.31 -9.52 8.89
C PRO A 174 4.26 -10.45 9.65
N PHE A 175 4.50 -10.13 10.93
CA PHE A 175 5.19 -10.96 11.93
C PHE A 175 6.68 -11.24 11.69
N VAL A 176 7.21 -10.99 10.50
CA VAL A 176 8.58 -11.37 10.15
C VAL A 176 9.61 -10.30 10.49
N GLY A 177 10.84 -10.74 10.79
CA GLY A 177 12.00 -9.86 11.02
C GLY A 177 12.79 -9.54 9.75
N ALA A 178 13.84 -8.73 9.90
CA ALA A 178 14.67 -8.21 8.80
C ALA A 178 15.22 -9.29 7.85
N ARG A 179 15.55 -10.49 8.36
CA ARG A 179 16.05 -11.61 7.53
C ARG A 179 15.00 -12.06 6.51
N ALA A 180 13.74 -12.15 6.90
CA ALA A 180 12.67 -12.54 6.00
C ALA A 180 12.44 -11.47 4.93
N ARG A 181 12.41 -10.19 5.34
CA ARG A 181 12.25 -9.04 4.45
C ARG A 181 13.35 -8.97 3.39
N ALA A 182 14.61 -9.17 3.79
CA ALA A 182 15.74 -9.26 2.86
C ALA A 182 15.60 -10.44 1.87
N ARG A 183 15.06 -11.58 2.32
CA ARG A 183 14.82 -12.74 1.45
C ARG A 183 13.60 -12.57 0.56
N TYR A 184 12.62 -11.81 1.01
CA TYR A 184 11.47 -11.43 0.21
C TYR A 184 11.88 -10.58 -1.00
N MET A 185 12.87 -9.69 -0.84
CA MET A 185 13.42 -8.96 -2.00
C MET A 185 14.00 -9.89 -3.08
N VAL A 186 14.58 -11.04 -2.68
CA VAL A 186 15.05 -12.06 -3.63
C VAL A 186 13.86 -12.76 -4.30
N TYR A 187 12.79 -13.03 -3.55
CA TYR A 187 11.55 -13.57 -4.09
C TYR A 187 10.96 -12.69 -5.20
N LEU A 188 11.01 -11.36 -5.05
CA LEU A 188 10.46 -10.42 -6.06
C LEU A 188 11.08 -10.57 -7.45
N SER A 189 12.37 -10.91 -7.51
CA SER A 189 13.09 -11.11 -8.78
C SER A 189 13.10 -12.56 -9.26
N ALA A 190 12.47 -13.49 -8.54
CA ALA A 190 12.49 -14.90 -8.88
C ALA A 190 11.48 -15.28 -9.98
N LEU A 191 11.81 -16.33 -10.73
CA LEU A 191 10.96 -16.85 -11.80
C LEU A 191 9.68 -17.47 -11.24
N PRO A 192 8.51 -17.21 -11.85
CA PRO A 192 7.30 -17.96 -11.54
C PRO A 192 7.39 -19.41 -12.06
N PRO A 193 6.58 -20.34 -11.54
CA PRO A 193 5.65 -20.17 -10.42
C PRO A 193 6.40 -20.04 -9.09
N LYS A 194 5.97 -19.11 -8.23
CA LYS A 194 6.61 -18.83 -6.94
C LYS A 194 5.61 -18.48 -5.85
N ALA A 195 5.95 -18.78 -4.60
CA ALA A 195 5.12 -18.44 -3.44
C ALA A 195 5.96 -18.13 -2.21
N PHE A 196 5.46 -17.24 -1.35
CA PHE A 196 6.07 -16.86 -0.09
C PHE A 196 5.04 -17.06 1.03
N ALA A 197 5.41 -17.84 2.06
CA ALA A 197 4.55 -18.15 3.19
C ALA A 197 5.14 -17.59 4.50
N VAL A 198 4.27 -17.17 5.41
CA VAL A 198 4.65 -16.62 6.72
C VAL A 198 3.79 -17.20 7.85
N SER A 199 4.37 -17.21 9.06
CA SER A 199 3.73 -17.63 10.30
C SER A 199 3.65 -16.49 11.31
N SER A 200 2.69 -16.55 12.23
CA SER A 200 2.49 -15.55 13.29
C SER A 200 3.66 -15.45 14.28
N ASN A 201 4.51 -16.48 14.36
CA ASN A 201 5.73 -16.47 15.18
C ASN A 201 6.97 -15.96 14.44
N GLY A 202 6.81 -15.45 13.21
CA GLY A 202 7.89 -14.92 12.39
C GLY A 202 8.64 -15.95 11.54
N GLY A 203 8.21 -17.22 11.55
CA GLY A 203 8.66 -18.22 10.59
C GLY A 203 8.20 -17.90 9.16
N TRP A 204 8.98 -18.29 8.16
CA TRP A 204 8.71 -18.03 6.75
C TRP A 204 9.43 -19.03 5.85
N SER A 205 8.97 -19.15 4.61
CA SER A 205 9.63 -19.90 3.54
C SER A 205 9.19 -19.35 2.17
N TRP A 206 9.91 -19.70 1.12
CA TRP A 206 9.48 -19.41 -0.25
C TRP A 206 10.11 -20.37 -1.25
N LEU A 207 9.41 -20.60 -2.36
CA LEU A 207 9.90 -21.35 -3.50
C LEU A 207 9.63 -20.59 -4.80
N SER A 208 10.38 -20.94 -5.84
CA SER A 208 10.25 -20.37 -7.18
C SER A 208 10.61 -21.39 -8.26
N ASN A 209 10.17 -21.13 -9.49
CA ASN A 209 10.37 -22.00 -10.65
C ASN A 209 9.86 -23.44 -10.40
N ASP A 210 8.76 -23.57 -9.65
CA ASP A 210 8.20 -24.86 -9.27
C ASP A 210 6.66 -24.79 -9.31
N PRO A 211 5.97 -25.62 -10.12
CA PRO A 211 4.51 -25.65 -10.16
C PRO A 211 3.84 -25.88 -8.81
N MET A 212 4.51 -26.50 -7.84
CA MET A 212 4.01 -26.74 -6.48
C MET A 212 4.46 -25.67 -5.47
N ALA A 213 4.91 -24.49 -5.93
CA ALA A 213 5.50 -23.47 -5.06
C ALA A 213 4.63 -23.10 -3.85
N MET A 214 3.30 -22.93 -4.01
CA MET A 214 2.39 -22.63 -2.89
C MET A 214 2.39 -23.72 -1.82
N ARG A 215 2.09 -24.97 -2.20
CA ARG A 215 2.04 -26.10 -1.25
C ARG A 215 3.39 -26.33 -0.57
N LYS A 216 4.48 -26.30 -1.33
CA LYS A 216 5.84 -26.50 -0.78
C LYS A 216 6.26 -25.37 0.15
N ALA A 217 5.94 -24.10 -0.19
CA ALA A 217 6.24 -22.98 0.70
C ALA A 217 5.50 -23.17 2.04
N LEU A 218 4.19 -23.41 2.01
CA LEU A 218 3.43 -23.63 3.24
C LEU A 218 3.94 -24.83 4.06
N SER A 219 4.26 -25.95 3.41
CA SER A 219 4.82 -27.15 4.07
C SER A 219 6.16 -26.89 4.73
N GLU A 220 7.09 -26.23 4.04
CA GLU A 220 8.39 -25.87 4.60
C GLU A 220 8.28 -24.85 5.72
N CYS A 221 7.38 -23.86 5.58
CA CYS A 221 7.12 -22.87 6.61
C CYS A 221 6.59 -23.58 7.87
N HIS A 222 5.59 -24.45 7.72
CA HIS A 222 4.98 -25.16 8.85
C HIS A 222 6.01 -26.02 9.60
N SER A 223 6.85 -26.76 8.85
CA SER A 223 7.91 -27.59 9.40
C SER A 223 8.95 -26.79 10.20
N GLN A 224 9.38 -25.64 9.67
CA GLN A 224 10.39 -24.78 10.31
C GLN A 224 9.82 -23.98 11.48
N ALA A 225 8.64 -23.38 11.29
CA ALA A 225 7.99 -22.52 12.28
C ALA A 225 7.35 -23.30 13.43
N LYS A 226 7.01 -24.58 13.22
CA LYS A 226 6.22 -25.41 14.15
C LYS A 226 4.90 -24.73 14.54
N ALA A 227 4.33 -23.97 13.61
CA ALA A 227 3.14 -23.14 13.79
C ALA A 227 2.35 -23.06 12.48
N PRO A 228 1.07 -22.65 12.50
CA PRO A 228 0.30 -22.41 11.28
C PRO A 228 1.00 -21.39 10.37
N CYS A 229 0.95 -21.65 9.06
CA CYS A 229 1.53 -20.79 8.04
C CYS A 229 0.49 -20.47 6.97
N TRP A 230 0.59 -19.27 6.42
CA TRP A 230 -0.30 -18.80 5.37
C TRP A 230 0.46 -18.12 4.24
N LEU A 231 -0.11 -18.14 3.04
CA LEU A 231 0.45 -17.46 1.88
C LEU A 231 0.38 -15.94 2.06
N TYR A 232 1.54 -15.29 1.93
CA TYR A 232 1.65 -13.84 1.85
C TYR A 232 1.60 -13.38 0.39
N ALA A 233 2.41 -13.99 -0.48
CA ALA A 233 2.50 -13.64 -1.89
C ALA A 233 2.58 -14.87 -2.77
N VAL A 234 1.96 -14.79 -3.95
CA VAL A 234 1.98 -15.81 -5.01
C VAL A 234 2.24 -15.11 -6.33
N ASP A 235 3.28 -15.54 -7.03
CA ASP A 235 3.77 -14.93 -8.27
C ASP A 235 3.99 -13.42 -8.18
N ALA A 236 3.08 -12.62 -8.75
CA ALA A 236 3.15 -11.17 -8.79
C ALA A 236 2.12 -10.51 -7.86
N ASN A 237 1.45 -11.28 -7.01
CA ASN A 237 0.35 -10.80 -6.18
C ASN A 237 0.61 -11.02 -4.69
N VAL A 238 0.29 -10.01 -3.87
CA VAL A 238 0.01 -10.22 -2.44
C VAL A 238 -1.36 -10.87 -2.34
N VAL A 239 -1.47 -11.97 -1.58
CA VAL A 239 -2.71 -12.73 -1.37
C VAL A 239 -3.13 -12.77 0.11
N TRP A 240 -2.36 -12.09 0.96
CA TRP A 240 -2.58 -12.06 2.40
C TRP A 240 -3.92 -11.44 2.77
N GLN A 241 -4.58 -11.99 3.79
CA GLN A 241 -5.84 -11.48 4.34
C GLN A 241 -5.65 -11.05 5.79
N SER A 242 -6.16 -9.86 6.14
CA SER A 242 -6.12 -9.37 7.53
C SER A 242 -6.92 -10.27 8.46
N ASP A 243 -8.08 -10.74 7.98
CA ASP A 243 -8.89 -11.76 8.63
C ASP A 243 -8.20 -13.13 8.53
N GLU A 244 -7.79 -13.68 9.66
CA GLU A 244 -7.09 -14.96 9.76
C GLU A 244 -7.89 -16.12 9.14
N ASN A 245 -9.23 -16.09 9.26
CA ASN A 245 -10.09 -17.15 8.74
C ASN A 245 -10.16 -17.17 7.21
N LYS A 246 -9.70 -16.09 6.55
CA LYS A 246 -9.64 -15.97 5.09
C LYS A 246 -8.25 -16.21 4.53
N ARG A 247 -7.24 -16.40 5.40
CA ARG A 247 -5.88 -16.68 4.97
C ARG A 247 -5.76 -18.11 4.44
N ILE A 248 -4.82 -18.30 3.52
CA ILE A 248 -4.69 -19.55 2.77
C ILE A 248 -3.58 -20.39 3.40
N SER A 249 -3.96 -21.45 4.10
CA SER A 249 -3.05 -22.46 4.70
C SER A 249 -2.94 -23.72 3.81
N LEU A 250 -2.20 -24.74 4.26
CA LEU A 250 -2.16 -26.04 3.59
C LEU A 250 -3.55 -26.67 3.51
N GLU A 251 -4.28 -26.67 4.63
CA GLU A 251 -5.63 -27.23 4.70
C GLU A 251 -6.57 -26.54 3.69
N GLN A 252 -6.45 -25.23 3.55
CA GLN A 252 -7.27 -24.45 2.60
C GLN A 252 -6.94 -24.77 1.13
N LEU A 253 -5.67 -25.08 0.81
CA LEU A 253 -5.27 -25.49 -0.55
C LEU A 253 -5.78 -26.88 -0.93
N ASP A 254 -6.05 -27.74 0.05
CA ASP A 254 -6.54 -29.09 -0.17
C ASP A 254 -8.08 -29.19 -0.19
N LEU A 255 -8.79 -28.08 0.07
CA LEU A 255 -10.27 -28.04 -0.03
C LEU A 255 -10.72 -28.13 -1.50
N PRO A 256 -11.72 -28.98 -1.82
CA PRO A 256 -12.29 -29.04 -3.15
C PRO A 256 -12.96 -27.71 -3.52
N THR A 257 -12.76 -27.27 -4.77
CA THR A 257 -13.08 -25.93 -5.33
C THR A 257 -14.54 -25.45 -5.17
N ALA A 258 -15.45 -26.28 -4.66
CA ALA A 258 -16.88 -25.98 -4.54
C ALA A 258 -17.28 -25.06 -3.36
N ALA A 259 -16.35 -24.63 -2.51
CA ALA A 259 -16.66 -23.90 -1.27
C ALA A 259 -16.42 -22.36 -1.30
N HIS A 260 -16.18 -21.75 -2.46
CA HIS A 260 -15.92 -20.31 -2.60
C HIS A 260 -17.05 -19.55 -3.32
N GLN A 261 -18.28 -19.64 -2.79
CA GLN A 261 -19.39 -18.75 -3.15
C GLN A 261 -19.80 -17.89 -1.96
#